data_AF-A0A3D0TSA5-F1
#
_entry.id   AF-A0A3D0TSA5-F1
#
_cell.length_a   1.000
_cell.length_b   1.000
_cell.length_c   1.000
_cell.angle_alpha   90.00
_cell.angle_beta   90.00
_cell.angle_gamma   90.00
#
_symmetry.space_group_name_H-M   'P 1'
#
loop_
_entity.id
_entity.type
_entity.pdbx_description
1 polymer ?
#
loop_
_entity_poly.entity_id
_entity_poly.type
_entity_poly.pdbx_seq_one_letter_code
_entity_poly.pdbx_strand_id
1 'polypeptide(L)'
;MDCGAMLKRAVGNVNTCAAKYAKQSAFKGSRREIRGAILRRATEKEKVTLADFKEHQTKFSVPEIFSELDSEGFLRKIGEDFTLA
;
A
#
# COMPACT_ATOMS: atom_id res chain seq x y z
N MET A 1 -2.11 -7.36 -19.44
CA MET A 1 -1.68 -8.68 -18.93
C MET A 1 -2.91 -9.56 -18.81
N ASP A 2 -2.79 -10.79 -19.30
CA ASP A 2 -3.89 -11.75 -19.54
C ASP A 2 -4.42 -12.35 -18.23
N CYS A 3 -5.13 -11.54 -17.43
CA CYS A 3 -5.69 -11.93 -16.14
C CYS A 3 -7.20 -11.66 -16.09
N GLY A 4 -7.97 -12.14 -17.07
CA GLY A 4 -9.38 -11.72 -17.23
C GLY A 4 -10.43 -12.81 -17.47
N ALA A 5 -10.06 -14.05 -17.79
CA ALA A 5 -11.04 -15.01 -18.32
C ALA A 5 -11.51 -16.09 -17.32
N MET A 6 -10.71 -16.45 -16.30
CA MET A 6 -11.06 -17.61 -15.45
C MET A 6 -12.05 -17.32 -14.30
N LEU A 7 -12.15 -16.09 -13.81
CA LEU A 7 -13.00 -15.76 -12.63
C LEU A 7 -14.47 -15.50 -12.95
N LYS A 8 -14.86 -15.40 -14.23
CA LYS A 8 -16.21 -15.01 -14.66
C LYS A 8 -17.24 -16.15 -14.69
N ARG A 9 -16.82 -17.39 -14.43
CA ARG A 9 -17.68 -18.59 -14.55
C ARG A 9 -18.26 -19.09 -13.22
N ALA A 10 -17.70 -18.72 -12.08
CA ALA A 10 -18.08 -19.30 -10.79
C ALA A 10 -19.02 -18.44 -9.94
N VAL A 11 -19.04 -17.12 -10.14
CA VAL A 11 -19.83 -16.19 -9.31
C VAL A 11 -20.50 -15.19 -10.24
N GLY A 12 -21.84 -15.17 -10.21
CA GLY A 12 -22.65 -14.19 -10.95
C GLY A 12 -22.14 -12.77 -10.72
N ASN A 13 -22.26 -11.94 -11.75
CA ASN A 13 -21.70 -10.60 -11.88
C ASN A 13 -21.86 -9.73 -10.60
N VAL A 14 -20.84 -9.71 -9.73
CA VAL A 14 -20.75 -8.87 -8.50
C VAL A 14 -20.48 -7.39 -8.84
N ASN A 15 -20.47 -7.02 -10.12
CA ASN A 15 -20.19 -5.67 -10.57
C ASN A 15 -21.32 -4.66 -10.25
N THR A 16 -22.46 -5.11 -9.72
CA THR A 16 -23.59 -4.23 -9.34
C THR A 16 -23.37 -3.46 -8.03
N CYS A 17 -22.40 -3.85 -7.20
CA CYS A 17 -22.08 -3.13 -5.95
C CYS A 17 -20.98 -2.06 -6.10
N ALA A 18 -20.34 -1.93 -7.27
CA ALA A 18 -19.28 -0.96 -7.53
C ALA A 18 -19.80 0.43 -7.96
N ALA A 19 -20.98 0.84 -7.47
CA ALA A 19 -21.58 2.15 -7.75
C ALA A 19 -20.79 3.33 -7.14
N LYS A 20 -19.72 3.06 -6.39
CA LYS A 20 -18.74 4.05 -5.95
C LYS A 20 -17.38 3.76 -6.57
N TYR A 21 -17.30 3.83 -7.90
CA TYR A 21 -16.01 3.86 -8.59
C TYR A 21 -15.32 5.19 -8.28
N ALA A 22 -14.75 5.31 -7.09
CA ALA A 22 -13.91 6.44 -6.72
C ALA A 22 -12.69 6.38 -7.64
N LYS A 23 -12.65 7.30 -8.61
CA LYS A 23 -11.57 7.42 -9.59
C LYS A 23 -10.25 7.37 -8.84
N GLN A 24 -9.49 6.30 -9.06
CA GLN A 24 -8.19 6.11 -8.43
C GLN A 24 -7.34 7.34 -8.71
N SER A 25 -6.83 7.98 -7.65
CA SER A 25 -5.91 9.10 -7.78
C SER A 25 -4.72 8.71 -8.65
N ALA A 26 -4.18 9.69 -9.38
CA ALA A 26 -2.98 9.50 -10.18
C ALA A 26 -1.88 8.84 -9.34
N PHE A 27 -1.21 7.84 -9.89
CA PHE A 27 -0.26 7.03 -9.12
C PHE A 27 0.84 7.90 -8.48
N LYS A 28 1.34 8.91 -9.22
CA LYS A 28 2.39 9.83 -8.77
C LYS A 28 1.92 10.71 -7.62
N GLY A 29 2.64 10.67 -6.49
CA GLY A 29 2.32 11.39 -5.26
C GLY A 29 1.09 10.88 -4.50
N SER A 30 0.60 9.66 -4.82
CA SER A 30 -0.53 9.03 -4.11
C SER A 30 -0.08 8.16 -2.94
N ARG A 31 -1.01 7.87 -2.01
CA ARG A 31 -0.82 6.88 -0.93
C ARG A 31 -0.21 5.55 -1.41
N ARG A 32 -0.64 5.07 -2.58
CA ARG A 32 -0.15 3.81 -3.16
C ARG A 32 1.32 3.86 -3.60
N GLU A 33 1.81 5.02 -4.04
CA GLU A 33 3.22 5.20 -4.39
C GLU A 33 4.09 5.14 -3.14
N ILE A 34 3.71 5.86 -2.08
CA ILE A 34 4.47 5.89 -0.83
C ILE A 34 4.44 4.52 -0.15
N ARG A 35 3.29 3.84 -0.11
CA ARG A 35 3.19 2.44 0.36
C ARG A 35 4.18 1.54 -0.38
N GLY A 36 4.18 1.59 -1.71
CA GLY A 36 5.10 0.79 -2.52
C GLY A 36 6.56 1.12 -2.26
N ALA A 37 6.89 2.41 -2.09
CA ALA A 37 8.24 2.85 -1.75
C ALA A 37 8.69 2.34 -0.37
N ILE A 38 7.81 2.39 0.64
CA ILE A 38 8.08 1.85 1.98
C ILE A 38 8.35 0.35 1.92
N LEU A 39 7.46 -0.42 1.28
CA LEU A 39 7.59 -1.88 1.16
C LEU A 39 8.84 -2.29 0.39
N ARG A 40 9.11 -1.60 -0.73
CA ARG A 40 10.33 -1.82 -1.49
C ARG A 40 11.56 -1.54 -0.64
N ARG A 41 11.55 -0.44 0.12
CA ARG A 41 12.65 -0.10 1.01
C ARG A 41 12.82 -1.12 2.13
N ALA A 42 11.72 -1.70 2.64
CA ALA A 42 11.74 -2.77 3.63
C ALA A 42 12.18 -4.12 3.07
N THR A 43 12.16 -4.28 1.74
CA THR A 43 12.73 -5.47 1.07
C THR A 43 14.21 -5.27 0.78
N GLU A 44 14.63 -4.04 0.45
CA GLU A 44 16.04 -3.68 0.17
C GLU A 44 16.86 -3.48 1.44
N LYS A 45 16.25 -2.95 2.50
CA LYS A 45 16.84 -2.77 3.84
C LYS A 45 16.09 -3.65 4.82
N GLU A 46 16.83 -4.33 5.68
CA GLU A 46 16.27 -5.17 6.74
C GLU A 46 15.37 -4.39 7.71
N LYS A 47 15.58 -3.07 7.84
CA LYS A 47 14.83 -2.17 8.73
C LYS A 47 14.51 -0.84 8.04
N VAL A 48 13.33 -0.31 8.32
CA VAL A 48 12.83 0.96 7.78
C VAL A 48 12.26 1.81 8.89
N THR A 49 12.60 3.10 8.89
CA THR A 49 12.07 4.06 9.86
C THR A 49 11.25 5.16 9.20
N LEU A 50 10.45 5.86 10.00
CA LEU A 50 9.76 7.09 9.56
C LEU A 50 10.76 8.16 9.10
N ALA A 51 11.98 8.17 9.66
CA ALA A 51 13.01 9.13 9.30
C ALA A 51 13.48 8.97 7.85
N ASP A 52 13.58 7.74 7.34
CA ASP A 52 13.93 7.45 5.94
C ASP A 52 12.95 8.12 4.94
N PHE A 53 11.72 8.41 5.38
CA PHE A 53 10.66 8.96 4.53
C PHE A 53 10.25 10.38 4.93
N LYS A 54 10.94 11.00 5.90
CA LYS A 54 10.62 12.36 6.37
C LYS A 54 10.83 13.43 5.29
N GLU A 55 11.76 13.19 4.38
CA GLU A 55 12.05 14.06 3.23
C GLU A 55 11.09 13.87 2.05
N HIS A 56 10.27 12.80 2.06
CA HIS A 56 9.26 12.64 1.02
C HIS A 56 8.16 13.70 1.23
N GLN A 57 8.18 14.72 0.38
CA GLN A 57 7.15 15.76 0.38
C GLN A 57 5.87 15.20 -0.26
N THR A 58 5.07 14.56 0.57
CA THR A 58 3.78 13.96 0.21
C THR A 58 2.62 14.75 0.81
N LYS A 59 1.48 14.79 0.10
CA LYS A 59 0.21 15.32 0.64
C LYS A 59 -0.39 14.44 1.75
N PHE A 60 0.08 13.21 1.87
CA PHE A 60 -0.37 12.19 2.81
C PHE A 60 0.62 12.04 3.96
N SER A 61 0.09 11.80 5.15
CA SER A 61 0.88 11.55 6.35
C SER A 61 1.58 10.20 6.26
N VAL A 62 2.92 10.24 6.18
CA VAL A 62 3.77 9.04 6.23
C VAL A 62 3.49 8.17 7.47
N PRO A 63 3.36 8.70 8.71
CA PRO A 63 3.09 7.85 9.88
C PRO A 63 1.74 7.14 9.83
N GLU A 64 0.71 7.73 9.21
CA GLU A 64 -0.56 7.02 8.99
C GLU A 64 -0.35 5.80 8.08
N ILE A 65 0.45 5.95 7.02
CA ILE A 65 0.72 4.86 6.07
C ILE A 65 1.47 3.71 6.74
N PHE A 66 2.44 3.99 7.62
CA PHE A 66 3.10 2.94 8.41
C PHE A 66 2.12 2.23 9.34
N SER A 67 1.22 2.97 9.98
CA SER A 67 0.20 2.39 10.87
C SER A 67 -0.80 1.51 10.11
N GLU A 68 -1.18 1.92 8.89
CA GLU A 68 -1.99 1.08 7.99
C GLU A 68 -1.25 -0.21 7.61
N LEU A 69 0.02 -0.10 7.18
CA LEU A 69 0.82 -1.26 6.77
C LEU A 69 1.09 -2.24 7.93
N ASP A 70 1.23 -1.74 9.15
CA ASP A 70 1.31 -2.54 10.37
C ASP A 70 -0.03 -3.25 10.68
N SER A 71 -1.14 -2.52 10.59
CA SER A 71 -2.49 -3.08 10.80
C SER A 71 -2.89 -4.12 9.75
N GLU A 72 -2.41 -3.96 8.52
CA GLU A 72 -2.59 -4.92 7.42
C GLU A 72 -1.64 -6.12 7.53
N GLY A 73 -0.63 -6.07 8.39
CA GLY A 73 0.36 -7.14 8.57
C GLY A 73 1.41 -7.22 7.47
N PHE A 74 1.66 -6.13 6.73
CA PHE A 74 2.78 -6.06 5.78
C PHE A 74 4.09 -5.69 6.46
N LEU A 75 4.01 -4.84 7.48
CA LEU A 75 5.14 -4.45 8.30
C LEU A 75 4.91 -4.92 9.73
N ARG A 76 6.03 -5.15 10.43
CA ARG A 76 6.04 -5.44 11.85
C ARG A 76 6.89 -4.40 12.56
N LYS A 77 6.31 -3.74 13.54
CA LYS A 77 7.04 -2.79 14.38
C LYS A 77 8.00 -3.50 15.32
N ILE A 78 9.27 -3.12 15.29
CA ILE A 78 10.33 -3.56 16.20
C ILE A 78 10.93 -2.32 16.87
N GLY A 79 10.35 -1.91 18.00
CA GLY A 79 10.78 -0.68 18.69
C GLY A 79 10.44 0.58 17.88
N GLU A 80 11.46 1.29 17.40
CA GLU A 80 11.35 2.46 16.52
C GLU A 80 11.44 2.11 15.02
N ASP A 81 11.86 0.88 14.72
CA ASP A 81 12.01 0.36 13.36
C ASP A 81 10.78 -0.43 12.91
N PHE A 82 10.63 -0.56 11.59
CA PHE A 82 9.68 -1.46 10.96
C PHE A 82 10.42 -2.43 10.04
N THR A 83 10.08 -3.71 10.12
CA THR A 83 10.59 -4.75 9.24
C THR A 83 9.46 -5.34 8.43
N LEU A 84 9.77 -6.03 7.33
CA LEU A 84 8.79 -6.85 6.64
C LEU A 84 8.27 -7.93 7.62
N ALA A 85 6.95 -8.14 7.65
CA ALA A 85 6.30 -9.08 8.58
C ALA A 85 6.53 -10.56 8.21
#